data_AF-A0A484CT39-F1
#
_entry.id   AF-A0A484CT39-F1
#
_cell.length_a   1.000
_cell.length_b   1.000
_cell.length_c   1.000
_cell.angle_alpha   90.00
_cell.angle_beta   90.00
_cell.angle_gamma   90.00
#
_symmetry.space_group_name_H-M   'P 1'
#
loop_
_entity.id
_entity.type
_entity.pdbx_description
1 polymer ?
#
loop_
_entity_poly.entity_id
_entity_poly.type
_entity_poly.pdbx_seq_one_letter_code
_entity_poly.pdbx_strand_id
1 'polypeptide(L)'
;MVILQQGDYVWLDLKTGREFDVPVGAVVKLCDSGQIQVLDDEGSEHWISPQNATNIKPMHPTSIHGVEDMIRLGDLNEAGILRNLLIRYNERVIYVRTSL
;
A
#
# COMPACT_ATOMS: atom_id res chain seq x y z
N MET A 1 3.25 -16.92 -10.76
CA MET A 1 2.93 -15.61 -11.36
C MET A 1 1.69 -15.10 -10.65
N VAL A 2 1.78 -14.01 -9.90
CA VAL A 2 0.59 -13.38 -9.29
C VAL A 2 -0.14 -12.66 -10.42
N ILE A 3 -1.42 -12.97 -10.63
CA ILE A 3 -2.27 -12.27 -11.59
C ILE A 3 -2.98 -11.18 -10.81
N LEU A 4 -2.71 -9.92 -11.15
CA LEU A 4 -3.40 -8.78 -10.54
C LEU A 4 -4.79 -8.62 -11.17
N GLN A 5 -5.76 -8.28 -10.33
CA GLN A 5 -7.15 -8.02 -10.71
C GLN A 5 -7.57 -6.63 -10.24
N GLN A 6 -8.64 -6.10 -10.87
CA GLN A 6 -9.26 -4.87 -10.40
C GLN A 6 -9.73 -5.03 -8.95
N GLY A 7 -9.36 -4.08 -8.09
CA GLY A 7 -9.64 -4.12 -6.64
C GLY A 7 -8.50 -4.71 -5.80
N ASP A 8 -7.46 -5.28 -6.40
CA ASP A 8 -6.29 -5.74 -5.66
C ASP A 8 -5.53 -4.55 -5.04
N TYR A 9 -5.05 -4.74 -3.82
CA TYR A 9 -4.18 -3.81 -3.14
C TYR A 9 -2.73 -4.21 -3.32
N VAL A 10 -1.91 -3.23 -3.67
CA VAL A 10 -0.52 -3.43 -4.05
C VAL A 10 0.39 -2.37 -3.43
N TRP A 11 1.61 -2.78 -3.14
CA TRP A 11 2.73 -1.89 -2.90
C TRP A 11 3.30 -1.41 -4.22
N LEU A 12 3.47 -0.10 -4.36
CA LEU A 12 4.05 0.56 -5.52
C LEU A 12 5.41 1.17 -5.15
N ASP A 13 6.48 0.62 -5.72
CA ASP A 13 7.84 1.15 -5.58
C ASP A 13 8.14 2.19 -6.67
N LEU A 14 7.98 3.47 -6.34
CA LEU A 14 8.11 4.58 -7.29
C LEU A 14 9.56 4.97 -7.62
N LYS A 15 10.58 4.37 -6.98
CA LYS A 15 12.03 4.64 -7.18
C LYS A 15 12.33 6.08 -7.61
N THR A 16 11.96 7.05 -6.78
CA THR A 16 12.18 8.47 -7.08
C THR A 16 13.63 8.91 -6.91
N GLY A 17 14.47 8.03 -6.34
CA GLY A 17 15.88 8.27 -6.09
C GLY A 17 16.13 9.10 -4.82
N ARG A 18 15.12 9.22 -3.95
CA ARG A 18 15.22 9.94 -2.67
C ARG A 18 15.67 8.99 -1.56
N GLU A 19 16.34 9.55 -0.55
CA GLU A 19 16.88 8.81 0.59
C GLU A 19 15.80 8.05 1.39
N PHE A 20 14.56 8.55 1.37
CA PHE A 20 13.43 8.00 2.13
C PHE A 20 12.33 7.44 1.22
N ASP A 21 12.71 6.90 0.06
CA ASP A 21 11.74 6.22 -0.81
C ASP A 21 11.23 4.94 -0.15
N VAL A 22 9.97 4.97 0.26
CA VAL A 22 9.24 3.83 0.80
C VAL A 22 8.11 3.48 -0.16
N PRO A 23 7.84 2.18 -0.44
CA PRO A 23 6.72 1.79 -1.26
C PRO A 23 5.40 2.36 -0.71
N VAL A 24 4.59 2.92 -1.61
CA VAL A 24 3.28 3.47 -1.27
C VAL A 24 2.20 2.44 -1.53
N GLY A 25 1.11 2.50 -0.77
CA GLY A 25 -0.04 1.65 -1.02
C GLY A 25 -0.90 2.16 -2.16
N ALA A 26 -1.45 1.26 -2.96
CA ALA A 26 -2.37 1.58 -4.04
C ALA A 26 -3.39 0.48 -4.28
N VAL A 27 -4.51 0.83 -4.93
CA VAL A 27 -5.53 -0.10 -5.41
C VAL A 27 -5.56 -0.13 -6.94
N VAL A 28 -5.61 -1.33 -7.51
CA VAL A 28 -5.74 -1.52 -8.96
C VAL A 28 -7.13 -1.07 -9.41
N LYS A 29 -7.18 -0.02 -10.25
CA LYS A 29 -8.40 0.51 -10.83
C LYS A 29 -8.73 -0.12 -12.16
N LEU A 30 -7.72 -0.36 -13.00
CA LEU A 30 -7.85 -1.00 -14.30
C LEU A 30 -6.67 -1.94 -14.52
N CYS A 31 -6.93 -3.10 -15.11
CA CYS A 31 -5.92 -4.04 -15.53
C CYS A 31 -6.40 -4.68 -16.84
N ASP A 32 -5.98 -4.10 -17.96
CA ASP A 32 -6.34 -4.57 -19.31
C ASP A 32 -5.10 -4.59 -20.21
N SER A 33 -4.95 -5.65 -20.99
CA SER A 33 -4.00 -5.72 -22.09
C SER A 33 -2.54 -5.35 -21.73
N GLY A 34 -2.14 -5.60 -20.47
CA GLY A 34 -0.81 -5.30 -19.94
C GLY A 34 -0.61 -3.88 -19.41
N GLN A 35 -1.61 -3.02 -19.50
CA GLN A 35 -1.62 -1.71 -18.82
C GLN A 35 -2.35 -1.83 -17.50
N ILE A 36 -1.72 -1.32 -16.44
CA ILE A 36 -2.29 -1.31 -15.09
C ILE A 36 -2.42 0.14 -14.67
N GLN A 37 -3.62 0.55 -14.27
CA GLN A 37 -3.86 1.82 -13.60
C GLN A 37 -4.09 1.55 -12.12
N VAL A 38 -3.40 2.28 -11.27
CA VAL A 38 -3.58 2.22 -9.82
C VAL A 38 -3.92 3.59 -9.26
N LEU A 39 -4.65 3.62 -8.15
CA LEU A 39 -4.90 4.82 -7.33
C LEU A 39 -4.17 4.62 -6.00
N ASP A 40 -3.23 5.50 -5.68
CA ASP A 40 -2.48 5.40 -4.42
C ASP A 40 -3.28 5.89 -3.20
N ASP A 41 -2.71 5.66 -2.00
CA ASP A 41 -3.30 6.07 -0.73
C ASP A 41 -3.38 7.60 -0.56
N GLU A 42 -2.64 8.39 -1.36
CA GLU A 42 -2.72 9.86 -1.40
C GLU A 42 -3.80 10.36 -2.38
N GLY A 43 -4.43 9.46 -3.14
CA GLY A 43 -5.46 9.77 -4.13
C GLY A 43 -4.91 10.14 -5.51
N SER A 44 -3.63 9.88 -5.78
CA SER A 44 -3.01 10.10 -7.09
C SER A 44 -3.13 8.85 -7.98
N GLU A 45 -3.44 9.07 -9.25
CA GLU A 45 -3.51 8.00 -10.25
C GLU A 45 -2.16 7.77 -10.93
N HIS A 46 -1.78 6.51 -11.07
CA HIS A 46 -0.53 6.10 -11.71
C HIS A 46 -0.78 5.04 -12.79
N TRP A 47 -0.18 5.25 -13.96
CA TRP A 47 -0.14 4.26 -15.04
C TRP A 47 1.15 3.48 -14.98
N ILE A 48 1.04 2.16 -14.86
CA ILE A 48 2.19 1.27 -14.78
C ILE A 48 2.37 0.56 -16.11
N SER A 49 3.52 0.81 -16.73
CA SER A 49 3.92 0.13 -17.95
C SER A 49 4.36 -1.32 -17.65
N PRO A 50 4.28 -2.24 -18.62
CA PRO A 50 4.74 -3.62 -18.44
C PRO A 50 6.20 -3.73 -17.96
N GLN A 51 7.05 -2.77 -18.35
CA GLN A 51 8.47 -2.72 -17.98
C GLN A 51 8.67 -2.44 -16.48
N ASN A 52 7.71 -1.76 -15.86
CA ASN A 52 7.73 -1.41 -14.44
C ASN A 52 6.87 -2.37 -13.60
N ALA A 53 6.37 -3.47 -14.17
CA ALA A 53 5.52 -4.42 -13.46
C ALA A 53 6.20 -5.04 -12.22
N THR A 54 7.54 -5.13 -12.20
CA THR A 54 8.31 -5.60 -11.04
C THR A 54 8.26 -4.65 -9.84
N ASN A 55 7.87 -3.40 -10.05
CA ASN A 55 7.72 -2.40 -9.00
C ASN A 55 6.38 -2.50 -8.27
N ILE A 56 5.48 -3.36 -8.76
CA ILE A 56 4.22 -3.68 -8.09
C ILE A 56 4.36 -5.00 -7.34
N LYS A 57 3.96 -5.02 -6.08
CA LYS A 57 3.88 -6.24 -5.27
C LYS A 57 2.51 -6.33 -4.60
N PRO A 58 1.86 -7.51 -4.52
CA PRO A 58 0.62 -7.66 -3.78
C PRO A 58 0.83 -7.33 -2.30
N MET A 59 -0.16 -6.71 -1.67
CA MET A 59 -0.15 -6.50 -0.22
C MET A 59 -0.59 -7.73 0.55
N HIS A 60 -0.03 -7.92 1.74
CA HIS A 60 -0.63 -8.84 2.71
C HIS A 60 -1.96 -8.29 3.23
N PRO A 61 -3.01 -9.11 3.46
CA PRO A 61 -4.32 -8.64 3.92
C PRO A 61 -4.31 -7.78 5.19
N THR A 62 -3.38 -8.03 6.11
CA THR A 62 -3.21 -7.23 7.35
C THR A 62 -2.69 -5.83 7.05
N SER A 63 -1.93 -5.65 5.97
CA SER A 63 -1.42 -4.35 5.55
C SER A 63 -2.49 -3.54 4.85
N ILE A 64 -3.48 -4.21 4.23
CA ILE A 64 -4.65 -3.60 3.59
C ILE A 64 -5.57 -2.96 4.63
N HIS A 65 -5.96 -3.74 5.64
CA HIS A 65 -6.95 -3.34 6.65
C HIS A 65 -6.34 -2.67 7.88
N GLY A 66 -5.03 -2.80 8.06
CA GLY A 66 -4.34 -2.42 9.29
C GLY A 66 -4.53 -3.45 10.42
N VAL A 67 -3.77 -3.26 11.48
CA VAL A 67 -3.80 -4.07 12.71
C VAL A 67 -3.65 -3.17 13.93
N GLU A 68 -4.19 -3.64 15.06
CA GLU A 68 -4.01 -2.97 16.34
C GLU A 68 -2.60 -3.17 16.89
N ASP A 69 -2.18 -4.43 16.99
CA ASP A 69 -0.82 -4.81 17.39
C ASP A 69 0.07 -4.96 16.14
N MET A 70 1.02 -4.03 16.00
CA MET A 70 1.88 -3.95 14.82
C MET A 70 2.77 -5.18 14.61
N ILE A 71 3.03 -6.02 15.62
CA ILE A 71 3.80 -7.27 15.37
C ILE A 71 3.02 -8.23 14.48
N ARG A 72 1.70 -8.06 14.37
CA ARG A 72 0.80 -8.90 13.57
C ARG A 72 0.74 -8.49 12.10
N LEU A 73 1.48 -7.45 11.69
CA LEU A 73 1.61 -7.08 10.28
C LEU A 73 2.32 -8.21 9.52
N GLY A 74 1.67 -8.71 8.46
CA GLY A 74 2.30 -9.65 7.52
C GLY A 74 3.43 -9.00 6.71
N ASP A 75 3.26 -7.73 6.32
CA ASP A 75 4.34 -6.92 5.75
C ASP A 75 5.00 -6.08 6.85
N LEU A 76 5.74 -6.72 7.76
CA LEU A 76 6.46 -6.02 8.84
C LEU A 76 7.74 -5.33 8.31
N ASN A 77 7.54 -4.34 7.45
CA ASN A 77 8.55 -3.45 6.90
C ASN A 77 8.11 -2.00 7.08
N GLU A 78 8.96 -1.05 6.67
CA GLU A 78 8.68 0.38 6.82
C GLU A 78 7.37 0.82 6.14
N ALA A 79 7.11 0.35 4.92
CA ALA A 79 5.87 0.65 4.19
C ALA A 79 4.62 0.16 4.95
N GLY A 80 4.66 -1.08 5.44
CA GLY A 80 3.57 -1.67 6.21
C GLY A 80 3.31 -0.92 7.52
N ILE A 81 4.37 -0.52 8.22
CA ILE A 81 4.26 0.27 9.46
C ILE A 81 3.67 1.65 9.17
N LEU A 82 4.22 2.39 8.20
CA LEU A 82 3.76 3.74 7.86
C LEU A 82 2.30 3.72 7.38
N ARG A 83 1.92 2.76 6.53
CA ARG A 83 0.54 2.62 6.09
C ARG A 83 -0.41 2.28 7.23
N ASN A 84 0.00 1.39 8.15
CA ASN A 84 -0.80 1.09 9.33
C ASN A 84 -1.03 2.34 10.20
N LEU A 85 0.01 3.16 10.39
CA LEU A 85 -0.10 4.44 11.10
C LEU A 85 -1.03 5.42 10.35
N LEU A 86 -0.96 5.48 9.02
CA LEU A 86 -1.84 6.31 8.18
C LEU A 86 -3.31 5.90 8.32
N ILE A 87 -3.62 4.60 8.23
CA ILE A 87 -4.98 4.08 8.44
C ILE A 87 -5.50 4.53 9.81
N ARG A 88 -4.71 4.29 10.86
CA ARG A 88 -5.06 4.68 12.22
C ARG A 88 -5.25 6.19 12.38
N TYR A 89 -4.45 6.99 11.69
CA TYR A 89 -4.58 8.46 11.70
C TYR A 89 -5.90 8.90 11.09
N ASN A 90 -6.24 8.37 9.92
CA ASN A 90 -7.50 8.69 9.23
C ASN A 90 -8.73 8.25 10.03
N GLU A 91 -8.63 7.13 10.75
CA GLU A 91 -9.66 6.62 11.65
C GLU A 91 -9.66 7.28 13.05
N ARG A 92 -8.72 8.19 13.33
CA ARG A 92 -8.54 8.88 14.63
C ARG A 92 -8.26 7.94 15.80
N VAL A 93 -7.59 6.82 15.55
CA VAL A 93 -7.19 5.81 16.55
C VAL A 93 -5.68 5.78 16.80
N ILE A 94 -4.96 6.87 16.49
CA ILE A 94 -3.50 6.96 16.69
C ILE A 94 -3.09 6.76 18.15
N TYR A 95 -3.89 7.24 19.11
CA TYR A 95 -3.73 6.98 20.54
C TYR A 95 -5.07 7.18 21.27
N VAL A 96 -5.64 6.13 21.87
CA VAL A 96 -6.65 6.28 22.93
C VAL A 96 -6.06 5.71 24.21
N ARG A 97 -5.41 6.58 25.01
CA ARG A 97 -5.28 6.38 26.45
C ARG A 97 -6.27 7.32 27.12
N THR A 98 -7.47 6.81 27.40
CA THR A 98 -8.29 7.34 28.49
C THR A 98 -8.33 6.27 29.57
N SER A 99 -7.25 6.21 30.34
CA SER A 99 -7.33 5.65 31.69
C SER A 99 -8.12 6.67 32.51
N LEU A 100 -9.41 6.42 32.71
CA LEU A 100 -10.15 7.00 33.84
C LEU A 100 -9.88 6.14 35.08
#